data_AF-A0A7S1GLP5-F1
#
_entry.id   AF-A0A7S1GLP5-F1
#
_cell.length_a   1.000
_cell.length_b   1.000
_cell.length_c   1.000
_cell.angle_alpha   90.00
_cell.angle_beta   90.00
_cell.angle_gamma   90.00
#
_symmetry.space_group_name_H-M   'P 1'
#
loop_
_entity.id
_entity.type
_entity.pdbx_description
1 polymer ?
#
loop_
_entity_poly.entity_id
_entity_poly.type
_entity_poly.pdbx_seq_one_letter_code
_entity_poly.pdbx_strand_id
1 'polypeptide(L)'
;LDKADGAVKSICDGLTYETIVERGIAFYKATIDTGEEALARINKEEGWSTNYLVFMQQLSNRYFNRAMFLLTVRNRHPDPEQALEQGMMDLATCKDMDREVVDNGDQEGFKGDLDEYFELLLSRIKGVLHLVKMGYEDEWGLEDLFIDARKALTSALRNPDHPLFRHMEPAGQMQRLDMALMEYYMLPTNIQPHDDNTNNNSSNNNNNNNN
;
A
#
# COMPACT_ATOMS: atom_id res chain seq x y z
N LEU A 1 23.97 8.30 -26.02
CA LEU A 1 23.07 7.44 -25.22
C LEU A 1 23.85 6.62 -24.18
N ASP A 2 25.16 6.39 -24.36
CA ASP A 2 26.01 5.60 -23.44
C ASP A 2 26.42 6.24 -22.09
N LYS A 3 25.94 7.43 -21.74
CA LYS A 3 26.28 8.07 -20.45
C LYS A 3 25.24 7.84 -19.34
N ALA A 4 24.06 7.33 -19.69
CA ALA A 4 23.01 7.02 -18.71
C ALA A 4 23.20 5.63 -18.06
N ASP A 5 23.82 4.69 -18.77
CA ASP A 5 24.02 3.30 -18.29
C ASP A 5 25.08 3.18 -17.17
N GLY A 6 26.08 4.07 -17.14
CA GLY A 6 27.12 4.04 -16.11
C GLY A 6 26.66 4.58 -14.75
N ALA A 7 25.70 5.51 -14.74
CA ALA A 7 25.21 6.14 -13.52
C ALA A 7 24.22 5.24 -12.76
N VAL A 8 23.40 4.48 -13.47
CA VAL A 8 22.43 3.55 -12.84
C VAL A 8 23.13 2.32 -12.27
N LYS A 9 24.18 1.81 -12.94
CA LYS A 9 25.02 0.72 -12.40
C LYS A 9 25.65 1.10 -11.05
N SER A 10 26.13 2.34 -10.93
CA SER A 10 26.79 2.86 -9.73
C SER A 10 25.91 2.99 -8.48
N ILE A 11 24.58 3.08 -8.61
CA ILE A 11 23.69 3.34 -7.46
C ILE A 11 23.32 2.04 -6.72
N CYS A 12 23.27 0.92 -7.44
CA CYS A 12 22.86 -0.38 -6.91
C CYS A 12 24.00 -1.41 -6.81
N ASP A 13 25.18 -1.12 -7.38
CA ASP A 13 26.34 -2.00 -7.25
C ASP A 13 26.71 -2.20 -5.77
N GLY A 14 26.63 -3.45 -5.31
CA GLY A 14 26.93 -3.85 -3.92
C GLY A 14 25.76 -3.84 -2.94
N LEU A 15 24.54 -3.48 -3.36
CA LEU A 15 23.35 -3.66 -2.52
C LEU A 15 22.86 -5.11 -2.58
N THR A 16 22.95 -5.81 -1.46
CA THR A 16 22.28 -7.12 -1.31
C THR A 16 20.79 -6.92 -1.04
N TYR A 17 19.99 -7.97 -1.20
CA TYR A 17 18.56 -7.90 -0.88
C TYR A 17 18.34 -7.55 0.60
N GLU A 18 19.16 -8.12 1.49
CA GLU A 18 19.14 -7.84 2.92
C GLU A 18 19.44 -6.37 3.20
N THR A 19 20.42 -5.81 2.50
CA THR A 19 20.76 -4.38 2.61
C THR A 19 19.59 -3.50 2.15
N ILE A 20 18.86 -3.90 1.10
CA ILE A 20 17.67 -3.19 0.61
C ILE A 20 16.54 -3.26 1.64
N VAL A 21 16.30 -4.43 2.24
CA VAL A 21 15.29 -4.61 3.30
C VAL A 21 15.61 -3.73 4.49
N GLU A 22 16.82 -3.84 5.04
CA GLU A 22 17.25 -3.09 6.23
C GLU A 22 17.18 -1.57 5.99
N ARG A 23 17.76 -1.09 4.88
CA ARG A 23 17.75 0.35 4.57
C ARG A 23 16.35 0.86 4.24
N GLY A 24 15.53 0.05 3.57
CA GLY A 24 14.14 0.40 3.25
C GLY A 24 13.31 0.63 4.52
N ILE A 25 13.42 -0.27 5.50
CA ILE A 25 12.72 -0.15 6.78
C ILE A 25 13.16 1.10 7.54
N ALA A 26 14.48 1.29 7.66
CA ALA A 26 15.04 2.45 8.32
C ALA A 26 14.60 3.76 7.65
N PHE A 27 14.58 3.80 6.31
CA PHE A 27 14.14 4.96 5.55
C PHE A 27 12.66 5.26 5.79
N TYR A 28 11.78 4.28 5.61
CA TYR A 28 10.35 4.48 5.83
C TYR A 28 10.05 4.93 7.25
N LYS A 29 10.67 4.28 8.25
CA LYS A 29 10.56 4.69 9.65
C LYS A 29 10.95 6.15 9.85
N ALA A 30 12.13 6.56 9.41
CA ALA A 30 12.58 7.95 9.58
C ALA A 30 11.63 8.96 8.90
N THR A 31 11.12 8.65 7.71
CA THR A 31 10.19 9.54 7.00
C THR A 31 8.81 9.63 7.65
N ILE A 32 8.33 8.54 8.26
CA ILE A 32 7.06 8.53 9.00
C ILE A 32 7.22 9.29 10.31
N ASP A 33 8.25 8.99 11.11
CA ASP A 33 8.52 9.67 12.39
C ASP A 33 8.60 11.21 12.18
N THR A 34 9.35 11.64 11.16
CA THR A 34 9.44 13.08 10.79
C THR A 34 8.10 13.64 10.32
N GLY A 35 7.31 12.84 9.61
CA GLY A 35 5.98 13.21 9.13
C GLY A 35 4.97 13.37 10.26
N GLU A 36 4.98 12.49 11.26
CA GLU A 36 4.12 12.58 12.44
C GLU A 36 4.42 13.83 13.28
N GLU A 37 5.69 14.13 13.51
CA GLU A 37 6.10 15.35 14.21
C GLU A 37 5.65 16.61 13.46
N ALA A 38 5.76 16.60 12.13
CA ALA A 38 5.31 17.70 11.28
C ALA A 38 3.77 17.85 11.31
N LEU A 39 3.03 16.74 11.20
CA LEU A 39 1.56 16.76 11.25
C LEU A 39 1.05 17.27 12.59
N ALA A 40 1.67 16.83 13.70
CA ALA A 40 1.34 17.31 15.05
C ALA A 40 1.57 18.82 15.21
N ARG A 41 2.66 19.35 14.60
CA ARG A 41 2.93 20.79 14.57
C ARG A 41 1.87 21.54 13.76
N ILE A 42 1.53 21.07 12.56
CA ILE A 42 0.50 21.68 11.71
C ILE A 42 -0.85 21.69 12.43
N ASN A 43 -1.24 20.58 13.07
CA ASN A 43 -2.49 20.52 13.85
C ASN A 43 -2.53 21.58 14.96
N LYS A 44 -1.41 21.76 15.68
CA LYS A 44 -1.31 22.74 16.75
C LYS A 44 -1.41 24.19 16.24
N GLU A 45 -0.90 24.45 15.04
CA GLU A 45 -0.84 25.80 14.45
C GLU A 45 -2.12 26.15 13.68
N GLU A 46 -2.71 25.20 12.96
CA GLU A 46 -3.78 25.44 11.99
C GLU A 46 -5.07 24.63 12.25
N GLY A 47 -5.03 23.61 13.11
CA GLY A 47 -6.15 22.69 13.34
C GLY A 47 -6.47 21.84 12.09
N TRP A 48 -7.77 21.56 11.87
CA TRP A 48 -8.28 20.87 10.68
C TRP A 48 -8.30 21.79 9.46
N SER A 49 -7.12 22.27 9.03
CA SER A 49 -7.00 23.11 7.84
C SER A 49 -6.86 22.27 6.56
N THR A 50 -7.02 22.89 5.39
CA THR A 50 -6.68 22.26 4.10
C THR A 50 -5.23 21.75 4.07
N ASN A 51 -4.28 22.52 4.61
CA ASN A 51 -2.88 22.09 4.67
C ASN A 51 -2.71 20.86 5.55
N TYR A 52 -3.43 20.80 6.67
CA TYR A 52 -3.45 19.64 7.56
C TYR A 52 -3.95 18.39 6.83
N LEU A 53 -5.08 18.49 6.11
CA LEU A 53 -5.66 17.38 5.35
C LEU A 53 -4.74 16.91 4.22
N VAL A 54 -4.13 17.83 3.45
CA VAL A 54 -3.14 17.50 2.42
C VAL A 54 -1.94 16.77 3.03
N PHE A 55 -1.44 17.26 4.17
CA PHE A 55 -0.30 16.63 4.84
C PHE A 55 -0.65 15.25 5.39
N MET A 56 -1.83 15.09 5.97
CA MET A 56 -2.36 13.81 6.45
C MET A 56 -2.46 12.80 5.30
N GLN A 57 -2.96 13.19 4.12
CA GLN A 57 -3.01 12.31 2.95
C GLN A 57 -1.61 11.87 2.50
N GLN A 58 -0.62 12.76 2.55
CA GLN A 58 0.77 12.41 2.25
C GLN A 58 1.37 11.46 3.30
N LEU A 59 1.03 11.63 4.58
CA LEU A 59 1.48 10.74 5.64
C LEU A 59 0.83 9.35 5.50
N SER A 60 -0.47 9.30 5.20
CA SER A 60 -1.20 8.08 4.84
C SER A 60 -0.51 7.32 3.71
N ASN A 61 -0.07 8.02 2.64
CA ASN A 61 0.68 7.40 1.57
C ASN A 61 2.02 6.77 2.02
N ARG A 62 2.71 7.38 3.00
CA ARG A 62 3.95 6.80 3.55
C ARG A 62 3.66 5.54 4.36
N TYR A 63 2.60 5.57 5.16
CA TYR A 63 2.11 4.39 5.88
C TYR A 63 1.76 3.26 4.92
N PHE A 64 0.98 3.53 3.88
CA PHE A 64 0.68 2.53 2.84
C PHE A 64 1.94 1.94 2.21
N ASN A 65 2.90 2.79 1.84
CA ASN A 65 4.12 2.32 1.19
C ASN A 65 4.99 1.48 2.13
N ARG A 66 5.08 1.84 3.43
CA ARG A 66 5.80 1.05 4.44
C ARG A 66 5.11 -0.29 4.67
N ALA A 67 3.78 -0.30 4.78
CA ALA A 67 2.97 -1.53 4.85
C ALA A 67 3.25 -2.46 3.67
N MET A 68 3.11 -1.96 2.44
CA MET A 68 3.37 -2.73 1.23
C MET A 68 4.79 -3.29 1.23
N PHE A 69 5.78 -2.49 1.64
CA PHE A 69 7.17 -2.94 1.73
C PHE A 69 7.33 -4.08 2.74
N LEU A 70 6.90 -3.88 4.00
CA LEU A 70 7.05 -4.83 5.09
C LEU A 70 6.37 -6.17 4.79
N LEU A 71 5.13 -6.12 4.31
CA LEU A 71 4.35 -7.33 4.00
C LEU A 71 4.93 -8.08 2.79
N THR A 72 5.45 -7.35 1.79
CA THR A 72 6.07 -7.99 0.61
C THR A 72 7.41 -8.66 0.94
N VAL A 73 8.19 -8.07 1.86
CA VAL A 73 9.54 -8.57 2.21
C VAL A 73 9.57 -9.41 3.49
N ARG A 74 8.41 -9.64 4.14
CA ARG A 74 8.25 -10.28 5.46
C ARG A 74 9.14 -11.50 5.66
N ASN A 75 9.12 -12.44 4.71
CA ASN A 75 9.85 -13.72 4.81
C ASN A 75 11.38 -13.57 4.77
N ARG A 76 11.89 -12.36 4.54
CA ARG A 76 13.30 -12.00 4.51
C ARG A 76 13.65 -10.94 5.56
N HIS A 77 12.68 -10.53 6.37
CA HIS A 77 12.93 -9.68 7.52
C HIS A 77 13.65 -10.51 8.61
N PRO A 78 14.59 -9.92 9.38
CA PRO A 78 15.20 -10.61 10.53
C PRO A 78 14.18 -11.10 11.56
N ASP A 79 13.02 -10.42 11.63
CA ASP A 79 11.90 -10.77 12.48
C ASP A 79 10.57 -10.74 11.68
N PRO A 80 10.19 -11.85 11.01
CA PRO A 80 9.02 -11.89 10.14
C PRO A 80 7.70 -11.53 10.84
N GLU A 81 7.55 -11.88 12.12
CA GLU A 81 6.34 -11.57 12.91
C GLU A 81 6.24 -10.07 13.19
N GLN A 82 7.36 -9.44 13.57
CA GLN A 82 7.40 -7.99 13.71
C GLN A 82 7.07 -7.26 12.41
N ALA A 83 7.59 -7.73 11.27
CA ALA A 83 7.28 -7.12 9.97
C ALA A 83 5.80 -7.29 9.60
N LEU A 84 5.18 -8.42 9.95
CA LEU A 84 3.75 -8.64 9.78
C LEU A 84 2.94 -7.67 10.64
N GLU A 85 3.21 -7.63 11.96
CA GLU A 85 2.51 -6.78 12.91
C GLU A 85 2.59 -5.30 12.50
N GLN A 86 3.79 -4.80 12.21
CA GLN A 86 4.00 -3.42 11.79
C GLN A 86 3.34 -3.14 10.44
N GLY A 87 3.46 -4.05 9.47
CA GLY A 87 2.85 -3.88 8.16
C GLY A 87 1.32 -3.81 8.22
N MET A 88 0.70 -4.64 9.05
CA MET A 88 -0.76 -4.61 9.25
C MET A 88 -1.21 -3.36 10.03
N MET A 89 -0.44 -2.94 11.05
CA MET A 89 -0.70 -1.70 11.78
C MET A 89 -0.62 -0.46 10.87
N ASP A 90 0.35 -0.43 9.97
CA ASP A 90 0.51 0.65 8.99
C ASP A 90 -0.65 0.70 7.99
N LEU A 91 -1.14 -0.47 7.54
CA LEU A 91 -2.35 -0.55 6.71
C LEU A 91 -3.57 0.00 7.44
N ALA A 92 -3.77 -0.39 8.71
CA ALA A 92 -4.89 0.12 9.49
C ALA A 92 -4.80 1.65 9.67
N THR A 93 -3.61 2.15 10.03
CA THR A 93 -3.36 3.59 10.21
C THR A 93 -3.60 4.37 8.93
N CYS A 94 -3.13 3.85 7.79
CA CYS A 94 -3.38 4.43 6.47
C CYS A 94 -4.89 4.50 6.15
N LYS A 95 -5.63 3.42 6.41
CA LYS A 95 -7.08 3.36 6.19
C LYS A 95 -7.83 4.39 7.05
N ASP A 96 -7.44 4.54 8.30
CA ASP A 96 -8.05 5.50 9.22
C ASP A 96 -7.75 6.94 8.80
N MET A 97 -6.51 7.24 8.40
CA MET A 97 -6.16 8.56 7.85
C MET A 97 -6.90 8.86 6.55
N ASP A 98 -7.01 7.90 5.62
CA ASP A 98 -7.76 8.08 4.37
C ASP A 98 -9.25 8.41 4.65
N ARG A 99 -9.85 7.77 5.66
CA ARG A 99 -11.22 8.09 6.11
C ARG A 99 -11.32 9.48 6.75
N GLU A 100 -10.40 9.83 7.64
CA GLU A 100 -10.37 11.14 8.28
C GLU A 100 -10.25 12.28 7.26
N VAL A 101 -9.44 12.09 6.21
CA VAL A 101 -9.29 13.06 5.13
C VAL A 101 -10.61 13.26 4.37
N VAL A 102 -11.33 12.18 4.07
CA VAL A 102 -12.63 12.26 3.39
C VAL A 102 -13.69 12.92 4.29
N ASP A 103 -13.84 12.43 5.52
CA ASP A 103 -14.90 12.85 6.45
C ASP A 103 -14.78 14.33 6.86
N ASN A 104 -13.55 14.81 7.06
CA ASN A 104 -13.30 16.21 7.42
C ASN A 104 -13.11 17.09 6.18
N GLY A 105 -12.72 16.53 5.05
CA GLY A 105 -12.56 17.27 3.81
C GLY A 105 -13.86 17.89 3.32
N ASP A 106 -14.95 17.13 3.40
CA ASP A 106 -16.29 17.61 3.06
C ASP A 106 -16.75 18.78 3.95
N GLN A 107 -16.35 18.80 5.22
CA GLN A 107 -16.74 19.84 6.18
C GLN A 107 -15.97 21.15 5.98
N GLU A 108 -14.67 21.04 5.68
CA GLU A 108 -13.77 22.19 5.49
C GLU A 108 -13.76 22.73 4.04
N GLY A 109 -14.61 22.19 3.18
CA GLY A 109 -14.64 22.53 1.75
C GLY A 109 -13.38 22.07 0.99
N PHE A 110 -12.57 21.20 1.60
CA PHE A 110 -11.48 20.50 0.95
C PHE A 110 -12.05 19.42 0.06
N LYS A 111 -12.31 19.82 -1.19
CA LYS A 111 -12.45 18.87 -2.28
C LYS A 111 -11.05 18.62 -2.79
N GLY A 112 -10.38 17.59 -2.27
CA GLY A 112 -9.15 17.11 -2.89
C GLY A 112 -9.35 17.01 -4.40
N ASP A 113 -8.30 17.30 -5.16
CA ASP A 113 -8.37 17.26 -6.61
C ASP A 113 -8.82 15.85 -7.03
N LEU A 114 -9.96 15.76 -7.73
CA LEU A 114 -10.63 14.49 -8.03
C LEU A 114 -9.72 13.50 -8.80
N ASP A 115 -8.76 14.02 -9.56
CA ASP A 115 -7.71 13.24 -10.20
C ASP A 115 -6.71 12.66 -9.20
N GLU A 116 -6.25 13.44 -8.22
CA GLU A 116 -5.40 12.94 -7.15
C GLU A 116 -6.11 11.86 -6.34
N TYR A 117 -7.41 12.04 -6.06
CA TYR A 117 -8.22 11.04 -5.36
C TYR A 117 -8.41 9.75 -6.18
N PHE A 118 -8.65 9.86 -7.49
CA PHE A 118 -8.73 8.67 -8.35
C PHE A 118 -7.39 7.91 -8.41
N GLU A 119 -6.27 8.62 -8.53
CA GLU A 119 -4.94 8.01 -8.53
C GLU A 119 -4.61 7.35 -7.18
N LEU A 120 -5.01 7.99 -6.07
CA LEU A 120 -4.92 7.42 -4.73
C LEU A 120 -5.68 6.08 -4.66
N LEU A 121 -6.96 6.07 -5.05
CA LEU A 121 -7.79 4.86 -5.02
C LEU A 121 -7.21 3.76 -5.89
N LEU A 122 -6.75 4.06 -7.11
CA LEU A 122 -6.09 3.07 -7.96
C LEU A 122 -4.80 2.52 -7.34
N SER A 123 -4.02 3.36 -6.64
CA SER A 123 -2.84 2.92 -5.91
C SER A 123 -3.21 1.95 -4.78
N ARG A 124 -4.25 2.29 -3.99
CA ARG A 124 -4.77 1.41 -2.92
C ARG A 124 -5.27 0.09 -3.46
N ILE A 125 -6.12 0.11 -4.50
CA ILE A 125 -6.65 -1.10 -5.15
C ILE A 125 -5.50 -2.02 -5.58
N LYS A 126 -4.50 -1.49 -6.27
CA LYS A 126 -3.37 -2.30 -6.77
C LYS A 126 -2.53 -2.90 -5.64
N GLY A 127 -2.25 -2.11 -4.60
CA GLY A 127 -1.49 -2.60 -3.46
C GLY A 127 -2.25 -3.68 -2.68
N VAL A 128 -3.52 -3.43 -2.35
CA VAL A 128 -4.35 -4.42 -1.64
C VAL A 128 -4.55 -5.68 -2.49
N LEU A 129 -4.80 -5.56 -3.80
CA LEU A 129 -4.83 -6.71 -4.71
C LEU A 129 -3.53 -7.53 -4.67
N HIS A 130 -2.38 -6.85 -4.61
CA HIS A 130 -1.10 -7.54 -4.51
C HIS A 130 -0.99 -8.34 -3.21
N LEU A 131 -1.41 -7.77 -2.08
CA LEU A 131 -1.42 -8.46 -0.78
C LEU A 131 -2.37 -9.67 -0.81
N VAL A 132 -3.57 -9.52 -1.35
CA VAL A 132 -4.51 -10.64 -1.45
C VAL A 132 -3.92 -11.77 -2.29
N LYS A 133 -3.24 -11.47 -3.40
CA LYS A 133 -2.52 -12.49 -4.20
C LYS A 133 -1.39 -13.17 -3.43
N MET A 134 -0.81 -12.52 -2.43
CA MET A 134 0.19 -13.09 -1.53
C MET A 134 -0.41 -13.92 -0.39
N GLY A 135 -1.75 -13.97 -0.28
CA GLY A 135 -2.45 -14.76 0.73
C GLY A 135 -2.92 -13.97 1.96
N TYR A 136 -2.82 -12.63 1.93
CA TYR A 136 -3.40 -11.78 2.97
C TYR A 136 -4.92 -11.62 2.80
N GLU A 137 -5.62 -11.37 3.91
CA GLU A 137 -7.06 -11.09 3.87
C GLU A 137 -7.36 -9.70 3.27
N ASP A 138 -8.54 -9.56 2.65
CA ASP A 138 -9.03 -8.29 2.12
C ASP A 138 -9.60 -7.40 3.23
N GLU A 139 -8.72 -6.94 4.11
CA GLU A 139 -9.07 -6.06 5.25
C GLU A 139 -9.55 -4.66 4.81
N TRP A 140 -9.26 -4.27 3.57
CA TRP A 140 -9.57 -2.95 3.05
C TRP A 140 -10.93 -2.89 2.36
N GLY A 141 -11.46 -4.03 1.91
CA GLY A 141 -12.69 -4.08 1.12
C GLY A 141 -12.43 -3.58 -0.28
N LEU A 142 -11.79 -4.39 -1.12
CA LEU A 142 -11.48 -4.04 -2.51
C LEU A 142 -12.74 -3.61 -3.29
N GLU A 143 -13.89 -4.24 -3.02
CA GLU A 143 -15.16 -3.89 -3.65
C GLU A 143 -15.54 -2.41 -3.41
N ASP A 144 -15.41 -1.92 -2.18
CA ASP A 144 -15.70 -0.53 -1.83
C ASP A 144 -14.73 0.43 -2.54
N LEU A 145 -13.44 0.09 -2.57
CA LEU A 145 -12.45 0.88 -3.30
C LEU A 145 -12.75 0.96 -4.80
N PHE A 146 -13.17 -0.14 -5.43
CA PHE A 146 -13.59 -0.15 -6.84
C PHE A 146 -14.82 0.73 -7.07
N ILE A 147 -15.81 0.65 -6.17
CA ILE A 147 -17.02 1.47 -6.23
C ILE A 147 -16.64 2.96 -6.17
N ASP A 148 -15.76 3.35 -5.24
CA ASP A 148 -15.36 4.74 -5.08
C ASP A 148 -14.50 5.24 -6.24
N ALA A 149 -13.60 4.40 -6.79
CA ALA A 149 -12.82 4.75 -7.97
C ALA A 149 -13.73 4.98 -9.19
N ARG A 150 -14.76 4.13 -9.34
CA ARG A 150 -15.77 4.30 -10.39
C ARG A 150 -16.60 5.57 -10.19
N LYS A 151 -16.99 5.90 -8.96
CA LYS A 151 -17.71 7.16 -8.66
C LYS A 151 -16.86 8.38 -9.00
N ALA A 152 -15.56 8.37 -8.66
CA ALA A 152 -14.64 9.45 -9.00
C ALA A 152 -14.52 9.62 -10.52
N LEU A 153 -14.28 8.53 -11.26
CA LEU A 153 -14.17 8.55 -12.72
C LEU A 153 -15.46 9.03 -13.40
N THR A 154 -16.62 8.51 -12.98
CA THR A 154 -17.92 8.92 -13.53
C THR A 154 -18.30 10.36 -13.21
N SER A 155 -17.83 10.88 -12.07
CA SER A 155 -17.97 12.31 -11.74
C SER A 155 -17.11 13.19 -12.64
N ALA A 156 -15.85 12.80 -12.88
CA ALA A 156 -14.94 13.50 -13.77
C ALA A 156 -15.45 13.55 -15.22
N LEU A 157 -16.08 12.48 -15.72
CA LEU A 157 -16.68 12.39 -17.06
C LEU A 157 -17.72 13.49 -17.38
N ARG A 158 -18.30 14.13 -16.36
CA ARG A 158 -19.23 15.25 -16.54
C ARG A 158 -18.53 16.52 -17.05
N ASN A 159 -17.21 16.57 -16.96
CA ASN A 159 -16.38 17.67 -17.45
C ASN A 159 -15.27 17.11 -18.37
N PRO A 160 -15.37 17.27 -19.70
CA PRO A 160 -14.35 16.78 -20.64
C PRO A 160 -12.95 17.35 -20.40
N ASP A 161 -12.84 18.58 -19.87
CA ASP A 161 -11.57 19.25 -19.58
C ASP A 161 -11.06 18.96 -18.14
N HIS A 162 -11.61 17.94 -17.48
CA HIS A 162 -11.23 17.59 -16.11
C HIS A 162 -9.74 17.22 -16.02
N PRO A 163 -8.99 17.65 -14.97
CA PRO A 163 -7.57 17.36 -14.80
C PRO A 163 -7.18 15.88 -14.93
N LEU A 164 -8.06 14.97 -14.48
CA LEU A 164 -7.94 13.52 -14.63
C LEU A 164 -7.64 13.07 -16.08
N PHE A 165 -8.10 13.83 -17.08
CA PHE A 165 -7.95 13.51 -18.49
C PHE A 165 -6.78 14.24 -19.18
N ARG A 166 -6.00 15.04 -18.45
CA ARG A 166 -4.89 15.83 -19.01
C ARG A 166 -3.81 14.96 -19.67
N HIS A 167 -3.56 13.77 -19.13
CA HIS A 167 -2.50 12.88 -19.59
C HIS A 167 -3.03 11.57 -20.18
N MET A 168 -4.31 11.26 -19.99
CA MET A 168 -4.92 10.03 -20.44
C MET A 168 -6.40 10.25 -20.70
N GLU A 169 -6.84 9.93 -21.91
CA GLU A 169 -8.25 10.02 -22.31
C GLU A 169 -9.15 9.20 -21.36
N PRO A 170 -10.45 9.56 -21.23
CA PRO A 170 -11.35 8.84 -20.34
C PRO A 170 -11.42 7.33 -20.59
N ALA A 171 -11.30 6.90 -21.85
CA ALA A 171 -11.23 5.49 -22.20
C ALA A 171 -9.99 4.79 -21.60
N GLY A 172 -8.85 5.46 -21.56
CA GLY A 172 -7.64 4.93 -20.93
C GLY A 172 -7.78 4.83 -19.41
N GLN A 173 -8.42 5.82 -18.77
CA GLN A 173 -8.68 5.77 -17.32
C GLN A 173 -9.65 4.63 -16.97
N MET A 174 -10.69 4.42 -17.78
CA MET A 174 -11.60 3.27 -17.65
C MET A 174 -10.84 1.93 -17.79
N GLN A 175 -9.97 1.81 -18.80
CA GLN A 175 -9.17 0.59 -19.00
C GLN A 175 -8.27 0.27 -17.80
N ARG A 176 -7.69 1.28 -17.14
CA ARG A 176 -6.88 1.07 -15.93
C ARG A 176 -7.69 0.47 -14.79
N LEU A 177 -8.91 0.96 -14.59
CA LEU A 177 -9.83 0.43 -13.58
C LEU A 177 -10.31 -0.98 -13.95
N ASP A 178 -10.69 -1.19 -15.21
CA ASP A 178 -11.14 -2.49 -15.72
C ASP A 178 -10.07 -3.57 -15.59
N MET A 179 -8.80 -3.25 -15.88
CA MET A 179 -7.69 -4.21 -15.70
C MET A 179 -7.55 -4.64 -14.24
N ALA A 180 -7.60 -3.70 -13.30
CA ALA A 180 -7.54 -4.03 -11.88
C ALA A 180 -8.77 -4.87 -11.45
N LEU A 181 -9.95 -4.57 -11.99
CA LEU A 181 -11.17 -5.31 -11.70
C LEU A 181 -11.12 -6.74 -12.27
N MET A 182 -10.57 -6.92 -13.47
CA MET A 182 -10.32 -8.27 -14.02
C MET A 182 -9.38 -9.06 -13.12
N GLU A 183 -8.30 -8.45 -12.64
CA GLU A 183 -7.39 -9.09 -11.69
C GLU A 183 -8.09 -9.50 -10.39
N TYR A 184 -8.99 -8.66 -9.87
CA TYR A 184 -9.80 -8.97 -8.70
C TYR A 184 -10.68 -10.21 -8.91
N TYR A 185 -11.39 -10.30 -10.04
CA TYR A 185 -12.23 -11.47 -10.35
C TYR A 185 -11.45 -12.74 -10.66
N MET A 186 -10.15 -12.62 -10.95
CA MET A 186 -9.26 -13.77 -11.14
C MET A 186 -8.67 -14.29 -9.83
N LEU A 187 -8.93 -13.63 -8.70
CA LEU A 187 -8.49 -14.13 -7.40
C LEU A 187 -9.16 -15.49 -7.11
N PRO A 188 -8.41 -16.49 -6.61
CA PRO A 188 -8.99 -17.76 -6.22
C PRO A 188 -10.06 -17.53 -5.16
N THR A 189 -11.26 -18.09 -5.35
CA THR A 189 -12.40 -17.96 -4.43
C THR A 189 -12.18 -18.67 -3.08
N ASN A 190 -11.02 -19.29 -2.88
CA ASN A 190 -10.58 -19.97 -1.67
C ASN A 190 -9.08 -19.68 -1.47
N ILE A 191 -8.77 -18.56 -0.84
CA ILE A 191 -7.48 -18.41 -0.15
C ILE A 191 -7.72 -19.02 1.23
N GLN A 192 -7.45 -20.33 1.37
CA GLN A 192 -7.19 -20.84 2.71
C GLN A 192 -5.84 -20.28 3.16
N PRO A 193 -5.72 -19.81 4.42
CA PRO A 193 -4.44 -19.34 4.94
C PRO A 193 -3.39 -20.44 4.76
N HIS A 194 -2.19 -20.02 4.34
CA HIS A 194 -1.05 -20.90 4.12
C HIS A 194 -0.58 -21.44 5.48
N ASP A 195 -1.16 -22.56 5.93
CA ASP A 195 -0.67 -23.34 7.06
C ASP A 195 0.65 -24.03 6.65
N ASP A 196 1.76 -23.30 6.71
CA ASP A 196 3.09 -23.89 6.67
C ASP A 196 3.42 -24.52 8.03
N ASN A 197 2.79 -25.66 8.31
CA ASN A 197 3.25 -26.56 9.35
C ASN A 197 3.25 -28.02 8.89
N THR A 198 4.12 -28.31 7.90
CA THR A 198 4.60 -29.68 7.67
C THR A 198 6.11 -29.71 7.50
N ASN A 199 6.81 -29.96 8.60
CA ASN A 199 7.94 -30.89 8.62
C ASN A 199 8.17 -31.39 10.04
N ASN A 200 7.74 -32.63 10.32
CA ASN A 200 8.59 -33.82 10.29
C ASN A 200 9.62 -33.83 11.41
N ASN A 201 9.27 -34.54 12.49
CA ASN A 201 10.26 -35.18 13.34
C ASN A 201 10.03 -36.71 13.31
N SER A 202 10.45 -37.33 12.22
CA SER A 202 10.81 -38.75 12.23
C SER A 202 12.12 -38.91 12.99
N SER A 203 12.02 -39.16 14.29
CA SER A 203 13.10 -39.75 15.06
C SER A 203 12.78 -41.23 15.31
N ASN A 204 13.36 -42.05 14.45
CA ASN A 204 14.23 -43.17 14.82
C ASN A 204 14.00 -43.80 16.21
N ASN A 205 13.52 -45.05 16.25
CA ASN A 205 14.04 -46.00 17.22
C ASN A 205 13.89 -47.45 16.75
N ASN A 206 14.99 -47.98 16.23
CA ASN A 206 15.25 -49.39 16.09
C ASN A 206 15.54 -50.02 17.47
N ASN A 207 15.05 -51.26 17.62
CA ASN A 207 15.59 -52.35 18.43
C ASN A 207 15.79 -52.17 19.94
N ASN A 208 15.07 -53.00 20.71
CA ASN A 208 15.76 -53.95 21.57
C ASN A 208 14.96 -55.25 21.75
N ASN A 209 15.52 -56.32 21.21
CA ASN A 209 15.33 -57.68 21.72
C ASN A 209 15.79 -57.73 23.18
N ASN A 210 15.05 -58.43 24.04
CA ASN A 210 15.58 -59.55 24.82
C ASN A 210 14.49 -60.17 25.72
N ASN A 211 14.34 -61.49 25.54
CA ASN A 211 13.84 -62.54 26.45
C ASN A 211 12.47 -62.38 27.13
#